data_AF-A0AA85FLI8-F1
#
_entry.id   AF-A0AA85FLI8-F1
#
_cell.length_a   1.000
_cell.length_b   1.000
_cell.length_c   1.000
_cell.angle_alpha   90.00
_cell.angle_beta   90.00
_cell.angle_gamma   90.00
#
_symmetry.space_group_name_H-M   'P 1'
#
loop_
_entity.id
_entity.type
_entity.pdbx_description
1 polymer ?
#
loop_
_entity_poly.entity_id
_entity_poly.type
_entity_poly.pdbx_seq_one_letter_code
_entity_poly.pdbx_strand_id
1 'polypeptide(L)'
;MEQSLRFCWYLLPTLLASITKYAVRLILLPIFIIFIIGHAVKYFKKKSKLRIKLLHKRQSITQRMDQLKEHLSSTKSTSFIDLLSVTDLNLDTIQERLVEGKFTSVDLLHAYQMKALQLYDSGNSGICEFLDEAEELAVDLANLNRLPTSKQTLVGIPVSLKELCSIKGYDITFGLINRCNKPSHKDCCIVEVLRHEGAIPFVLTATSQTALSLSGINPVFGDMSNPHSSEHETGGSSSGEGVLLGLRGSPVGIGTDLAGSIRIPSVFCGLVGLKPTTNRISSKGVGGIGHKKSILLRVCVGPMGRRVDDLAKLMRTLLTTKMFQMDPYVPPLLFNDMIYAGIDKPKLTIGYYVTLEDPLIITSVPSVRRIVNESVDILRQRGHILLPFHPPNIKWAYELGMKAISVDTKYHVQEALFAEPLNEHT
;
A
#
# COMPACT_ATOMS: atom_id res chain seq x y z
N MET A 1 -17.01 -60.89 53.64
CA MET A 1 -15.91 -60.12 53.01
C MET A 1 -16.32 -59.46 51.68
N GLU A 2 -17.29 -60.01 50.92
CA GLU A 2 -17.72 -59.43 49.64
C GLU A 2 -18.62 -58.19 49.72
N GLN A 3 -19.43 -58.01 50.77
CA GLN A 3 -20.35 -56.87 50.88
C GLN A 3 -19.64 -55.53 51.19
N SER A 4 -18.53 -55.54 51.95
CA SER A 4 -17.76 -54.33 52.25
C SER A 4 -16.98 -53.81 51.03
N LEU A 5 -16.52 -54.71 50.16
CA LEU A 5 -15.84 -54.36 48.91
C LEU A 5 -16.79 -53.67 47.91
N ARG A 6 -18.03 -54.14 47.78
CA ARG A 6 -19.02 -53.52 46.87
C ARG A 6 -19.43 -52.10 47.28
N PHE A 7 -19.45 -51.79 48.58
CA PHE A 7 -19.77 -50.45 49.08
C PHE A 7 -18.64 -49.45 48.79
N CYS A 8 -17.38 -49.87 48.92
CA CYS A 8 -16.23 -49.06 48.53
C CYS A 8 -16.22 -48.73 47.03
N TRP A 9 -16.62 -49.66 46.16
CA TRP A 9 -16.70 -49.41 44.71
C TRP A 9 -17.78 -48.39 44.30
N TYR A 10 -18.84 -48.21 45.10
CA TYR A 10 -19.89 -47.20 44.83
C TYR A 10 -19.54 -45.79 45.35
N LEU A 11 -18.77 -45.69 46.45
CA LEU A 11 -18.37 -44.40 47.03
C LEU A 11 -17.09 -43.84 46.43
N LEU A 12 -16.19 -44.68 45.92
CA LEU A 12 -14.92 -44.23 45.35
C LEU A 12 -15.10 -43.23 44.19
N PRO A 13 -16.00 -43.43 43.21
CA PRO A 13 -16.19 -42.49 42.10
C PRO A 13 -16.77 -41.14 42.55
N THR A 14 -17.69 -41.13 43.52
CA THR A 14 -18.31 -39.90 44.03
C THR A 14 -17.37 -39.11 44.94
N LEU A 15 -16.58 -39.80 45.76
CA LEU A 15 -15.54 -39.18 46.58
C LEU A 15 -14.41 -38.64 45.70
N LEU A 16 -13.95 -39.39 44.70
CA LEU A 16 -12.98 -38.93 43.69
C LEU A 16 -13.53 -37.74 42.89
N ALA A 17 -14.81 -37.74 42.50
CA ALA A 17 -15.46 -36.60 41.84
C ALA A 17 -15.57 -35.35 42.74
N SER A 18 -15.75 -35.52 44.04
CA SER A 18 -15.79 -34.42 45.02
C SER A 18 -14.39 -33.86 45.29
N ILE A 19 -13.41 -34.73 45.53
CA ILE A 19 -12.00 -34.37 45.73
C ILE A 19 -11.43 -33.70 44.48
N THR A 20 -11.75 -34.19 43.29
CA THR A 20 -11.34 -33.55 42.02
C THR A 20 -12.00 -32.18 41.85
N LYS A 21 -13.30 -32.02 42.11
CA LYS A 21 -13.96 -30.70 42.09
C LYS A 21 -13.36 -29.73 43.12
N TYR A 22 -12.98 -30.23 44.30
CA TYR A 22 -12.38 -29.44 45.36
C TYR A 22 -10.93 -29.04 45.03
N ALA A 23 -10.12 -29.97 44.52
CA ALA A 23 -8.75 -29.73 44.06
C ALA A 23 -8.71 -28.80 42.84
N VAL A 24 -9.63 -28.94 41.89
CA VAL A 24 -9.80 -28.02 40.75
C VAL A 24 -10.09 -26.59 41.26
N ARG A 25 -10.95 -26.43 42.27
CA ARG A 25 -11.29 -25.11 42.83
C ARG A 25 -10.20 -24.48 43.69
N LEU A 26 -9.43 -25.26 44.45
CA LEU A 26 -8.38 -24.73 45.34
C LEU A 26 -7.02 -24.54 44.65
N ILE A 27 -6.75 -25.29 43.57
CA ILE A 27 -5.44 -25.27 42.90
C ILE A 27 -5.55 -24.72 41.48
N LEU A 28 -6.41 -25.30 40.64
CA LEU A 28 -6.47 -24.89 39.22
C LEU A 28 -7.12 -23.52 39.04
N LEU A 29 -8.13 -23.17 39.82
CA LEU A 29 -8.78 -21.86 39.73
C LEU A 29 -7.83 -20.70 40.12
N PRO A 30 -7.08 -20.74 41.24
CA PRO A 30 -6.07 -19.72 41.53
C PRO A 30 -4.95 -19.65 40.48
N ILE A 31 -4.46 -20.79 39.98
CA ILE A 31 -3.46 -20.81 38.90
C ILE A 31 -4.01 -20.13 37.64
N PHE A 32 -5.26 -20.42 37.27
CA PHE A 32 -5.93 -19.81 36.14
C PHE A 32 -6.14 -18.30 36.35
N ILE A 33 -6.53 -17.87 37.55
CA ILE A 33 -6.65 -16.44 37.90
C ILE A 33 -5.28 -15.75 37.81
N ILE A 34 -4.22 -16.32 38.38
CA ILE A 34 -2.85 -15.79 38.28
C ILE A 34 -2.42 -15.69 36.82
N PHE A 35 -2.72 -16.71 36.00
CA PHE A 35 -2.46 -16.71 34.58
C PHE A 35 -3.20 -15.57 33.85
N ILE A 36 -4.49 -15.38 34.11
CA ILE A 36 -5.30 -14.29 33.55
C ILE A 36 -4.73 -12.93 33.98
N ILE A 37 -4.44 -12.74 35.27
CA ILE A 37 -3.86 -11.49 35.79
C ILE A 37 -2.52 -11.22 35.13
N GLY A 38 -1.63 -12.22 35.05
CA GLY A 38 -0.34 -12.10 34.37
C GLY A 38 -0.50 -11.72 32.89
N HIS A 39 -1.45 -12.31 32.19
CA HIS A 39 -1.75 -11.99 30.79
C HIS A 39 -2.32 -10.57 30.64
N ALA A 40 -3.21 -10.15 31.54
CA ALA A 40 -3.76 -8.80 31.58
C ALA A 40 -2.66 -7.76 31.85
N VAL A 41 -1.79 -7.99 32.85
CA VAL A 41 -0.65 -7.12 33.15
C VAL A 41 0.29 -7.01 31.95
N LYS A 42 0.60 -8.14 31.28
CA LYS A 42 1.41 -8.15 30.05
C LYS A 42 0.75 -7.31 28.94
N TYR A 43 -0.54 -7.47 28.72
CA TYR A 43 -1.32 -6.71 27.74
C TYR A 43 -1.30 -5.21 28.04
N PHE A 44 -1.62 -4.78 29.26
CA PHE A 44 -1.64 -3.36 29.64
C PHE A 44 -0.25 -2.71 29.60
N LYS A 45 0.80 -3.43 30.03
CA LYS A 45 2.18 -2.96 29.91
C LYS A 45 2.58 -2.75 28.45
N LYS A 46 2.23 -3.71 27.57
CA LYS A 46 2.46 -3.58 26.13
C LYS A 46 1.69 -2.40 25.55
N LYS A 47 0.40 -2.27 25.85
CA LYS A 47 -0.46 -1.17 25.38
C LYS A 47 0.06 0.20 25.80
N SER A 48 0.52 0.35 27.05
CA SER A 48 1.16 1.57 27.54
C SER A 48 2.44 1.91 26.75
N LYS A 49 3.31 0.92 26.51
CA LYS A 49 4.52 1.11 25.70
C LYS A 49 4.19 1.52 24.26
N LEU A 50 3.14 0.95 23.67
CA LEU A 50 2.68 1.34 22.32
C LEU A 50 2.19 2.79 22.32
N ARG A 51 1.43 3.24 23.31
CA ARG A 51 0.99 4.65 23.41
C ARG A 51 2.15 5.63 23.39
N ILE A 52 3.18 5.41 24.22
CA ILE A 52 4.38 6.28 24.25
C ILE A 52 5.07 6.30 22.88
N LYS A 53 5.18 5.13 22.24
CA LYS A 53 5.81 4.98 20.94
C LYS A 53 5.06 5.72 19.82
N LEU A 54 3.72 5.65 19.85
CA LEU A 54 2.86 6.40 18.95
C LEU A 54 3.00 7.91 19.16
N LEU A 55 3.05 8.37 20.41
CA LEU A 55 3.24 9.80 20.73
C LEU A 55 4.56 10.33 20.13
N HIS A 56 5.67 9.63 20.36
CA HIS A 56 6.96 10.01 19.78
C HIS A 56 6.92 10.03 18.25
N LYS A 57 6.25 9.04 17.62
CA LYS A 57 6.13 8.99 16.17
C LYS A 57 5.33 10.18 15.64
N ARG A 58 4.17 10.48 16.23
CA ARG A 58 3.33 11.62 15.83
C ARG A 58 4.04 12.95 16.04
N GLN A 59 4.75 13.12 17.15
CA GLN A 59 5.55 14.33 17.39
C GLN A 59 6.63 14.52 16.31
N SER A 60 7.35 13.45 15.95
CA SER A 60 8.35 13.50 14.87
C SER A 60 7.73 13.90 13.52
N ILE A 61 6.57 13.31 13.19
CA ILE A 61 5.84 13.66 11.97
C ILE A 61 5.45 15.14 11.98
N THR A 62 4.81 15.62 13.05
CA THR A 62 4.40 17.03 13.19
C THR A 62 5.61 17.96 13.04
N GLN A 63 6.71 17.67 13.70
CA GLN A 63 7.94 18.47 13.59
C GLN A 63 8.44 18.54 12.13
N ARG A 64 8.45 17.42 11.40
CA ARG A 64 8.85 17.41 9.98
C ARG A 64 7.88 18.20 9.11
N MET A 65 6.58 18.10 9.36
CA MET A 65 5.57 18.89 8.63
C MET A 65 5.78 20.39 8.86
N ASP A 66 6.02 20.81 10.11
CA ASP A 66 6.25 22.21 10.47
C ASP A 66 7.54 22.74 9.84
N GLN A 67 8.63 21.97 9.88
CA GLN A 67 9.89 22.31 9.21
C GLN A 67 9.71 22.50 7.70
N LEU A 68 8.94 21.64 7.05
CA LEU A 68 8.65 21.78 5.62
C LEU A 68 7.81 23.03 5.34
N LYS A 69 6.81 23.34 6.17
CA LYS A 69 6.00 24.56 6.05
C LYS A 69 6.87 25.81 6.18
N GLU A 70 7.78 25.83 7.15
CA GLU A 70 8.73 26.93 7.34
C GLU A 70 9.65 27.09 6.14
N HIS A 71 10.22 25.98 5.64
CA HIS A 71 11.07 25.96 4.45
C HIS A 71 10.36 26.54 3.22
N LEU A 72 9.16 26.05 2.92
CA LEU A 72 8.36 26.52 1.79
C LEU A 72 7.93 27.98 1.94
N SER A 73 7.63 28.44 3.17
CA SER A 73 7.27 29.84 3.44
C SER A 73 8.47 30.79 3.29
N SER A 74 9.68 30.31 3.58
CA SER A 74 10.91 31.09 3.48
C SER A 74 11.43 31.23 2.05
N THR A 75 11.11 30.25 1.20
CA THR A 75 11.51 30.21 -0.20
C THR A 75 10.67 31.24 -0.97
N LYS A 76 11.17 32.47 -1.16
CA LYS A 76 10.45 33.55 -1.87
C LYS A 76 10.25 33.22 -3.36
N SER A 77 9.22 32.47 -3.73
CA SER A 77 8.73 32.42 -5.11
C SER A 77 7.55 33.37 -5.29
N THR A 78 7.67 34.32 -6.20
CA THR A 78 6.66 35.39 -6.42
C THR A 78 5.39 34.88 -7.11
N SER A 79 5.26 33.58 -7.37
CA SER A 79 4.16 32.96 -8.13
C SER A 79 3.50 31.75 -7.43
N PHE A 80 3.47 31.70 -6.10
CA PHE A 80 2.89 30.56 -5.37
C PHE A 80 1.45 30.17 -5.75
N ILE A 81 0.62 31.13 -6.16
CA ILE A 81 -0.74 30.87 -6.65
C ILE A 81 -0.71 30.20 -8.04
N ASP A 82 0.28 30.53 -8.87
CA ASP A 82 0.47 29.93 -10.19
C ASP A 82 1.04 28.50 -10.07
N LEU A 83 1.88 28.24 -9.06
CA LEU A 83 2.50 26.93 -8.81
C LEU A 83 1.48 25.85 -8.45
N LEU A 84 0.47 26.15 -7.62
CA LEU A 84 -0.56 25.14 -7.28
C LEU A 84 -1.36 24.70 -8.51
N SER A 85 -1.54 25.57 -9.50
CA SER A 85 -2.22 25.23 -10.76
C SER A 85 -1.50 24.14 -11.55
N VAL A 86 -0.19 23.97 -11.34
CA VAL A 86 0.61 22.91 -11.96
C VAL A 86 0.15 21.53 -11.52
N THR A 87 -0.36 21.39 -10.29
CA THR A 87 -0.84 20.12 -9.76
C THR A 87 -2.10 19.60 -10.47
N ASP A 88 -2.84 20.49 -11.14
CA ASP A 88 -4.02 20.15 -11.94
C ASP A 88 -3.70 19.67 -13.36
N LEU A 89 -2.46 19.87 -13.82
CA LEU A 89 -2.02 19.47 -15.15
C LEU A 89 -1.85 17.95 -15.27
N ASN A 90 -1.91 17.48 -16.52
CA ASN A 90 -1.52 16.11 -16.86
C ASN A 90 0.00 16.01 -16.94
N LEU A 91 0.54 14.80 -16.73
CA LEU A 91 1.98 14.59 -16.67
C LEU A 91 2.70 14.97 -17.97
N ASP A 92 2.10 14.75 -19.16
CA ASP A 92 2.69 15.21 -20.44
C ASP A 92 2.91 16.72 -20.44
N THR A 93 1.90 17.50 -20.06
CA THR A 93 1.97 18.95 -19.99
C THR A 93 2.98 19.43 -18.94
N ILE A 94 3.10 18.72 -17.82
CA ILE A 94 4.14 19.01 -16.82
C ILE A 94 5.53 18.80 -17.42
N GLN A 95 5.76 17.68 -18.12
CA GLN A 95 7.04 17.39 -18.76
C GLN A 95 7.38 18.42 -19.85
N GLU A 96 6.42 18.78 -20.70
CA GLU A 96 6.57 19.82 -21.73
C GLU A 96 6.99 21.15 -21.12
N ARG A 97 6.29 21.60 -20.06
CA ARG A 97 6.58 22.87 -19.39
C ARG A 97 7.92 22.88 -18.65
N LEU A 98 8.36 21.74 -18.11
CA LEU A 98 9.72 21.59 -17.57
C LEU A 98 10.77 21.76 -18.67
N VAL A 99 10.57 21.11 -19.82
CA VAL A 99 11.50 21.19 -20.96
C VAL A 99 11.55 22.61 -21.53
N GLU A 100 10.43 23.31 -21.58
CA GLU A 100 10.34 24.72 -21.98
C GLU A 100 10.93 25.70 -20.96
N GLY A 101 11.30 25.24 -19.75
CA GLY A 101 11.81 26.08 -18.68
C GLY A 101 10.76 27.02 -18.07
N LYS A 102 9.47 26.65 -18.13
CA LYS A 102 8.39 27.43 -17.49
C LYS A 102 8.45 27.38 -15.97
N PHE A 103 8.98 26.27 -15.44
CA PHE A 103 9.30 26.07 -14.03
C PHE A 103 10.41 25.03 -13.92
N THR A 104 11.07 24.97 -12.78
CA THR A 104 12.15 24.01 -12.49
C THR A 104 11.63 22.75 -11.77
N SER A 105 12.48 21.74 -11.58
CA SER A 105 12.18 20.58 -10.74
C SER A 105 11.93 20.97 -9.27
N VAL A 106 12.59 22.03 -8.79
CA VAL A 106 12.40 22.57 -7.44
C VAL A 106 11.01 23.20 -7.31
N ASP A 107 10.63 24.06 -8.27
CA ASP A 107 9.29 24.66 -8.33
C ASP A 107 8.20 23.59 -8.36
N LEU A 108 8.38 22.54 -9.16
CA LEU A 108 7.43 21.44 -9.26
C LEU A 108 7.33 20.63 -7.96
N LEU A 109 8.47 20.35 -7.31
CA LEU A 109 8.50 19.69 -6.01
C LEU A 109 7.75 20.51 -4.96
N HIS A 110 8.02 21.81 -4.88
CA HIS A 110 7.37 22.72 -3.93
C HIS A 110 5.87 22.79 -4.18
N ALA A 111 5.42 22.87 -5.43
CA ALA A 111 4.00 22.86 -5.78
C ALA A 111 3.28 21.61 -5.23
N TYR A 112 3.87 20.42 -5.41
CA TYR A 112 3.30 19.18 -4.89
C TYR A 112 3.42 19.05 -3.37
N GLN A 113 4.51 19.48 -2.75
CA GLN A 113 4.65 19.51 -1.30
C GLN A 113 3.63 20.45 -0.65
N MET A 114 3.40 21.63 -1.23
CA MET A 114 2.37 22.58 -0.77
C MET A 114 0.97 21.97 -0.87
N LYS A 115 0.62 21.37 -2.02
CA LYS A 115 -0.67 20.71 -2.20
C LYS A 115 -0.85 19.57 -1.19
N ALA A 116 0.17 18.75 -1.02
CA ALA A 116 0.16 17.63 -0.07
C ALA A 116 0.02 18.11 1.39
N LEU A 117 0.68 19.21 1.76
CA LEU A 117 0.52 19.83 3.09
C LEU A 117 -0.90 20.40 3.31
N GLN A 118 -1.51 21.03 2.30
CA GLN A 118 -2.90 21.50 2.40
C GLN A 118 -3.86 20.33 2.69
N LEU A 119 -3.65 19.19 2.03
CA LEU A 119 -4.44 17.98 2.27
C LEU A 119 -4.16 17.37 3.65
N TYR A 120 -2.93 17.47 4.14
CA TYR A 120 -2.56 17.02 5.48
C TYR A 120 -3.27 17.85 6.54
N ASP A 121 -3.27 19.18 6.39
CA ASP A 121 -3.93 20.12 7.29
C ASP A 121 -5.46 19.99 7.25
N SER A 122 -6.04 19.59 6.12
CA SER A 122 -7.46 19.27 6.03
C SER A 122 -7.83 17.92 6.65
N GLY A 123 -6.86 17.14 7.13
CA GLY A 123 -7.07 15.85 7.79
C GLY A 123 -7.33 14.67 6.85
N ASN A 124 -7.12 14.81 5.53
CA ASN A 124 -7.32 13.71 4.59
C ASN A 124 -6.26 13.72 3.46
N SER A 125 -5.06 13.23 3.78
CA SER A 125 -3.95 13.18 2.83
C SER A 125 -3.43 11.78 2.54
N GLY A 126 -3.61 10.85 3.47
CA GLY A 126 -2.95 9.55 3.42
C GLY A 126 -1.42 9.64 3.48
N ILE A 127 -0.86 10.76 3.93
CA ILE A 127 0.59 10.98 4.04
C ILE A 127 1.11 10.39 5.34
N CYS A 128 2.22 9.67 5.24
CA CYS A 128 3.03 9.28 6.40
C CYS A 128 3.99 10.41 6.77
N GLU A 129 4.95 10.68 5.88
CA GLU A 129 6.09 11.57 6.08
C GLU A 129 6.60 12.06 4.71
N PHE A 130 7.07 13.32 4.65
CA PHE A 130 7.86 13.80 3.51
C PHE A 130 9.29 13.28 3.57
N LEU A 131 9.93 13.20 2.41
CA LEU A 131 11.32 12.78 2.29
C LEU A 131 12.22 14.01 2.22
N ASP A 132 13.08 14.17 3.22
CA ASP A 132 13.98 15.32 3.36
C ASP A 132 14.97 15.39 2.17
N GLU A 133 15.37 14.23 1.63
CA GLU A 133 16.29 14.13 0.50
C GLU A 133 15.68 14.55 -0.86
N ALA A 134 14.37 14.80 -0.91
CA ALA A 134 13.70 15.21 -2.15
C ALA A 134 14.19 16.58 -2.64
N GLU A 135 14.44 17.50 -1.72
CA GLU A 135 14.87 18.87 -2.01
C GLU A 135 16.24 18.89 -2.67
N GLU A 136 17.23 18.21 -2.07
CA GLU A 136 18.59 18.11 -2.59
C GLU A 136 18.58 17.54 -4.02
N LEU A 137 17.82 16.46 -4.24
CA LEU A 137 17.70 15.85 -5.56
C LEU A 137 17.04 16.79 -6.58
N ALA A 138 16.02 17.54 -6.18
CA ALA A 138 15.36 18.50 -7.07
C ALA A 138 16.30 19.64 -7.48
N VAL A 139 17.10 20.14 -6.53
CA VAL A 139 18.11 21.19 -6.75
C VAL A 139 19.23 20.69 -7.66
N ASP A 140 19.74 19.48 -7.42
CA ASP A 140 20.79 18.87 -8.26
C ASP A 140 20.33 18.72 -9.71
N LEU A 141 19.11 18.23 -9.92
CA LEU A 141 18.53 18.07 -11.25
C LEU A 141 18.35 19.41 -11.97
N ALA A 142 17.92 20.45 -11.25
CA ALA A 142 17.79 21.80 -11.79
C ALA A 142 19.17 22.39 -12.15
N ASN A 143 20.17 22.28 -11.27
CA ASN A 143 21.52 22.78 -11.51
C ASN A 143 22.21 22.09 -12.68
N LEU A 144 21.97 20.79 -12.85
CA LEU A 144 22.50 20.01 -13.97
C LEU A 144 21.70 20.21 -15.27
N ASN A 145 20.60 20.97 -15.25
CA ASN A 145 19.62 21.08 -16.34
C ASN A 145 19.22 19.71 -16.91
N ARG A 146 19.08 18.71 -16.03
CA ARG A 146 18.66 17.36 -16.43
C ARG A 146 17.15 17.40 -16.62
N LEU A 147 16.69 17.26 -17.86
CA LEU A 147 15.29 17.40 -18.24
C LEU A 147 14.67 16.05 -18.67
N PRO A 148 13.34 15.91 -18.63
CA PRO A 148 12.65 14.75 -19.18
C PRO A 148 13.03 14.46 -20.63
N THR A 149 13.17 13.17 -20.95
CA THR A 149 13.37 12.69 -22.33
C THR A 149 12.39 11.57 -22.65
N SER A 150 12.36 11.12 -23.91
CA SER A 150 11.54 9.96 -24.32
C SER A 150 11.89 8.66 -23.58
N LYS A 151 13.14 8.50 -23.15
CA LYS A 151 13.62 7.32 -22.40
C LYS A 151 13.54 7.52 -20.89
N GLN A 152 13.85 8.71 -20.41
CA GLN A 152 13.82 9.07 -18.99
C GLN A 152 12.69 10.06 -18.76
N THR A 153 11.47 9.53 -18.72
CA THR A 153 10.26 10.36 -18.76
C THR A 153 10.02 11.09 -17.44
N LEU A 154 10.54 10.60 -16.32
CA LEU A 154 10.23 11.15 -14.99
C LEU A 154 11.35 11.99 -14.37
N VAL A 155 12.33 12.41 -15.15
CA VAL A 155 13.38 13.32 -14.64
C VAL A 155 12.75 14.60 -14.09
N GLY A 156 13.07 14.96 -12.85
CA GLY A 156 12.54 16.15 -12.18
C GLY A 156 11.09 16.02 -11.71
N ILE A 157 10.44 14.85 -11.87
CA ILE A 157 9.04 14.64 -11.50
C ILE A 157 8.93 14.05 -10.08
N PRO A 158 8.14 14.68 -9.17
CA PRO A 158 7.83 14.11 -7.86
C PRO A 158 7.05 12.80 -7.96
N VAL A 159 7.39 11.80 -7.14
CA VAL A 159 6.72 10.50 -7.08
C VAL A 159 6.36 10.15 -5.63
N SER A 160 5.10 9.81 -5.38
CA SER A 160 4.65 9.29 -4.08
C SER A 160 4.91 7.78 -3.96
N LEU A 161 5.24 7.32 -2.76
CA LEU A 161 5.55 5.92 -2.51
C LEU A 161 4.74 5.40 -1.32
N LYS A 162 4.08 4.25 -1.48
CA LYS A 162 3.52 3.54 -0.33
C LYS A 162 4.62 3.23 0.69
N GLU A 163 4.35 3.41 1.99
CA GLU A 163 5.29 3.24 3.13
C GLU A 163 5.99 1.87 3.20
N LEU A 164 5.54 0.90 2.41
CA LEU A 164 6.15 -0.41 2.30
C LEU A 164 7.44 -0.41 1.45
N CYS A 165 7.70 0.65 0.68
CA CYS A 165 8.99 0.87 0.05
C CYS A 165 9.99 1.31 1.12
N SER A 166 10.97 0.46 1.45
CA SER A 166 12.02 0.82 2.40
C SER A 166 12.81 2.03 1.91
N ILE A 167 12.99 3.02 2.77
CA ILE A 167 13.85 4.18 2.53
C ILE A 167 14.71 4.36 3.78
N LYS A 168 16.02 4.50 3.60
CA LYS A 168 16.97 4.71 4.68
C LYS A 168 16.52 5.91 5.54
N GLY A 169 16.41 5.71 6.86
CA GLY A 169 15.99 6.76 7.78
C GLY A 169 14.47 6.81 8.06
N TYR A 170 13.65 6.06 7.31
CA TYR A 170 12.19 6.09 7.45
C TYR A 170 11.64 4.73 7.91
N ASP A 171 10.55 4.78 8.67
CA ASP A 171 9.89 3.58 9.21
C ASP A 171 9.11 2.83 8.14
N ILE A 172 8.99 1.51 8.30
CA ILE A 172 7.98 0.70 7.62
C ILE A 172 7.02 0.16 8.67
N THR A 173 5.89 0.84 8.86
CA THR A 173 5.02 0.62 10.02
C THR A 173 3.93 -0.41 9.76
N PHE A 174 3.43 -0.54 8.52
CA PHE A 174 2.22 -1.32 8.21
C PHE A 174 0.99 -0.83 9.00
N GLY A 175 0.94 0.44 9.42
CA GLY A 175 -0.06 0.92 10.37
C GLY A 175 0.02 0.25 11.76
N LEU A 176 1.15 -0.35 12.12
CA LEU A 176 1.38 -0.98 13.42
C LEU A 176 2.27 -0.10 14.30
N ILE A 177 1.77 0.27 15.47
CA ILE A 177 2.48 1.11 16.43
C ILE A 177 3.78 0.42 16.89
N ASN A 178 3.75 -0.91 17.02
CA ASN A 178 4.91 -1.72 17.39
C ASN A 178 6.05 -1.65 16.35
N ARG A 179 5.80 -1.13 15.15
CA ARG A 179 6.80 -0.94 14.09
C ARG A 179 7.30 0.51 13.92
N CYS A 180 6.69 1.52 14.55
CA CYS A 180 7.21 2.90 14.53
C CYS A 180 8.62 3.04 15.14
N ASN A 181 9.33 4.15 14.88
CA ASN A 181 10.63 4.48 15.46
C ASN A 181 11.66 3.35 15.29
N LYS A 182 11.62 2.68 14.14
CA LYS A 182 12.50 1.60 13.69
C LYS A 182 12.86 1.90 12.22
N PRO A 183 13.64 2.96 11.98
CA PRO A 183 13.92 3.42 10.64
C PRO A 183 14.70 2.35 9.88
N SER A 184 14.43 2.26 8.58
CA SER A 184 15.12 1.33 7.71
C SER A 184 16.57 1.77 7.52
N HIS A 185 17.46 0.80 7.30
CA HIS A 185 18.89 1.09 7.13
C HIS A 185 19.30 1.28 5.67
N LYS A 186 18.43 0.91 4.72
CA LYS A 186 18.71 0.91 3.28
C LYS A 186 17.45 1.24 2.50
N ASP A 187 17.66 1.79 1.32
CA ASP A 187 16.61 1.95 0.33
C ASP A 187 16.24 0.59 -0.28
N CYS A 188 14.99 0.48 -0.75
CA CYS A 188 14.59 -0.61 -1.62
C CYS A 188 15.08 -0.35 -3.04
N CYS A 189 15.13 -1.43 -3.85
CA CYS A 189 15.58 -1.36 -5.23
C CYS A 189 14.83 -0.27 -6.04
N ILE A 190 13.54 -0.13 -5.81
CA ILE A 190 12.68 0.81 -6.54
C ILE A 190 13.01 2.27 -6.24
N VAL A 191 13.31 2.59 -4.97
CA VAL A 191 13.68 3.96 -4.56
C VAL A 191 15.01 4.36 -5.19
N GLU A 192 16.01 3.47 -5.15
CA GLU A 192 17.32 3.74 -5.78
C GLU A 192 17.23 3.91 -7.30
N VAL A 193 16.40 3.09 -7.96
CA VAL A 193 16.17 3.20 -9.42
C VAL A 193 15.48 4.52 -9.75
N LEU A 194 14.43 4.91 -9.03
CA LEU A 194 13.73 6.17 -9.27
C LEU A 194 14.69 7.36 -9.16
N ARG A 195 15.47 7.43 -8.07
CA ARG A 195 16.48 8.49 -7.85
C ARG A 195 17.52 8.51 -8.96
N HIS A 196 18.04 7.33 -9.35
CA HIS A 196 19.02 7.20 -10.44
C HIS A 196 18.49 7.71 -11.79
N GLU A 197 17.26 7.35 -12.14
CA GLU A 197 16.60 7.79 -13.37
C GLU A 197 16.10 9.24 -13.31
N GLY A 198 16.31 9.93 -12.19
CA GLY A 198 16.02 11.35 -12.01
C GLY A 198 14.59 11.65 -11.54
N ALA A 199 13.79 10.64 -11.21
CA ALA A 199 12.52 10.86 -10.52
C ALA A 199 12.78 11.24 -9.05
N ILE A 200 11.87 12.02 -8.46
CA ILE A 200 12.03 12.58 -7.12
C ILE A 200 11.02 11.92 -6.17
N PRO A 201 11.35 10.78 -5.52
CA PRO A 201 10.59 10.32 -4.36
C PRO A 201 10.49 11.44 -3.33
N PHE A 202 9.27 11.88 -2.99
CA PHE A 202 9.10 13.04 -2.11
C PHE A 202 8.23 12.80 -0.88
N VAL A 203 7.39 11.77 -0.89
CA VAL A 203 6.46 11.50 0.21
C VAL A 203 6.14 10.02 0.32
N LEU A 204 6.05 9.55 1.57
CA LEU A 204 5.52 8.23 1.90
C LEU A 204 4.01 8.32 2.13
N THR A 205 3.25 7.35 1.62
CA THR A 205 1.81 7.25 1.84
C THR A 205 1.42 6.01 2.65
N ALA A 206 0.36 6.16 3.44
CA ALA A 206 -0.09 5.16 4.38
C ALA A 206 -0.66 3.93 3.68
N THR A 207 -0.34 2.77 4.26
CA THR A 207 -1.03 1.52 3.93
C THR A 207 -2.20 1.30 4.89
N SER A 208 -3.21 0.52 4.50
CA SER A 208 -4.16 -0.03 5.49
C SER A 208 -3.40 -0.86 6.53
N GLN A 209 -3.89 -0.90 7.77
CA GLN A 209 -3.27 -1.67 8.85
C GLN A 209 -2.98 -3.12 8.41
N THR A 210 -1.77 -3.61 8.67
CA THR A 210 -1.20 -4.91 8.22
C THR A 210 -1.01 -5.09 6.71
N ALA A 211 -1.47 -4.15 5.89
CA ALA A 211 -1.57 -4.28 4.43
C ALA A 211 -2.47 -5.42 3.94
N LEU A 212 -3.26 -6.04 4.83
CA LEU A 212 -4.22 -7.12 4.55
C LEU A 212 -5.68 -6.67 4.69
N SER A 213 -5.91 -5.35 4.76
CA SER A 213 -7.24 -4.75 4.76
C SER A 213 -7.50 -3.98 3.47
N LEU A 214 -8.78 -3.82 3.14
CA LEU A 214 -9.29 -3.07 1.99
C LEU A 214 -9.87 -1.71 2.40
N SER A 215 -9.69 -1.28 3.65
CA SER A 215 -10.17 0.01 4.16
C SER A 215 -9.07 1.07 4.27
N GLY A 216 -9.47 2.32 4.43
CA GLY A 216 -8.56 3.45 4.66
C GLY A 216 -8.00 3.56 6.08
N ILE A 217 -8.01 2.50 6.89
CA ILE A 217 -7.71 2.63 8.32
C ILE A 217 -6.23 2.43 8.63
N ASN A 218 -5.66 3.39 9.35
CA ASN A 218 -4.27 3.34 9.80
C ASN A 218 -4.10 3.99 11.19
N PRO A 219 -3.91 3.20 12.26
CA PRO A 219 -3.77 3.75 13.61
C PRO A 219 -2.54 4.65 13.85
N VAL A 220 -1.52 4.56 13.00
CA VAL A 220 -0.29 5.35 13.14
C VAL A 220 -0.50 6.75 12.55
N PHE A 221 -0.95 6.80 11.29
CA PHE A 221 -1.02 8.03 10.49
C PHE A 221 -2.43 8.65 10.44
N GLY A 222 -3.44 7.95 10.93
CA GLY A 222 -4.83 8.39 10.87
C GLY A 222 -5.62 7.68 9.76
N ASP A 223 -6.93 7.70 9.92
CA ASP A 223 -7.85 7.09 8.96
C ASP A 223 -8.02 8.01 7.76
N MET A 224 -8.23 7.38 6.60
CA MET A 224 -8.28 8.05 5.31
C MET A 224 -9.68 7.95 4.72
N SER A 225 -10.14 9.02 4.09
CA SER A 225 -11.46 9.11 3.46
C SER A 225 -11.36 9.18 1.94
N ASN A 226 -12.32 8.58 1.24
CA ASN A 226 -12.30 8.55 -0.22
C ASN A 226 -12.37 9.99 -0.82
N PRO A 227 -11.53 10.32 -1.82
CA PRO A 227 -11.53 11.64 -2.46
C PRO A 227 -12.87 12.10 -3.05
N HIS A 228 -13.75 11.15 -3.40
CA HIS A 228 -15.07 11.45 -3.99
C HIS A 228 -16.17 11.61 -2.94
N SER A 229 -16.02 11.05 -1.74
CA SER A 229 -16.98 11.13 -0.64
C SER A 229 -16.39 10.58 0.66
N SER A 230 -16.57 11.28 1.77
CA SER A 230 -16.15 10.79 3.10
C SER A 230 -16.91 9.54 3.57
N GLU A 231 -18.09 9.29 3.00
CA GLU A 231 -18.94 8.13 3.31
C GLU A 231 -18.48 6.84 2.60
N HIS A 232 -17.47 6.93 1.74
CA HIS A 232 -16.98 5.80 0.96
C HIS A 232 -15.60 5.35 1.42
N GLU A 233 -15.35 4.05 1.26
CA GLU A 233 -14.03 3.48 1.48
C GLU A 233 -13.02 3.93 0.42
N THR A 234 -11.77 4.12 0.84
CA THR A 234 -10.66 4.42 -0.07
C THR A 234 -10.19 3.19 -0.84
N GLY A 235 -10.56 1.99 -0.40
CA GLY A 235 -9.95 0.76 -0.88
C GLY A 235 -8.58 0.53 -0.21
N GLY A 236 -7.95 -0.61 -0.47
CA GLY A 236 -6.68 -0.91 0.19
C GLY A 236 -5.94 -2.11 -0.41
N SER A 237 -4.66 -2.31 -0.05
CA SER A 237 -3.97 -1.61 1.03
C SER A 237 -3.16 -0.38 0.63
N SER A 238 -3.08 0.00 -0.65
CA SER A 238 -2.40 1.25 -1.06
C SER A 238 -3.33 2.45 -0.93
N SER A 239 -4.01 2.58 0.21
CA SER A 239 -5.07 3.57 0.46
C SER A 239 -4.56 5.00 0.39
N GLY A 240 -3.38 5.27 0.99
CA GLY A 240 -2.78 6.60 0.95
C GLY A 240 -2.39 7.05 -0.46
N GLU A 241 -1.88 6.15 -1.30
CA GLU A 241 -1.67 6.43 -2.73
C GLU A 241 -2.99 6.77 -3.42
N GLY A 242 -4.06 6.00 -3.16
CA GLY A 242 -5.39 6.27 -3.71
C GLY A 242 -5.91 7.66 -3.36
N VAL A 243 -5.75 8.07 -2.10
CA VAL A 243 -6.19 9.38 -1.59
C VAL A 243 -5.34 10.50 -2.17
N LEU A 244 -4.02 10.42 -2.04
CA LEU A 244 -3.10 11.48 -2.43
C LEU A 244 -3.16 11.73 -3.95
N LEU A 245 -3.18 10.68 -4.77
CA LEU A 245 -3.29 10.81 -6.22
C LEU A 245 -4.67 11.31 -6.67
N GLY A 246 -5.74 10.83 -6.01
CA GLY A 246 -7.12 11.25 -6.29
C GLY A 246 -7.36 12.73 -5.99
N LEU A 247 -6.71 13.25 -4.95
CA LEU A 247 -6.73 14.66 -4.56
C LEU A 247 -5.63 15.50 -5.22
N ARG A 248 -4.92 14.95 -6.21
CA ARG A 248 -3.87 15.60 -7.00
C ARG A 248 -2.67 16.09 -6.18
N GLY A 249 -2.46 15.52 -5.00
CA GLY A 249 -1.27 15.75 -4.16
C GLY A 249 0.00 15.07 -4.68
N SER A 250 -0.10 14.27 -5.74
CA SER A 250 1.02 13.64 -6.45
C SER A 250 0.63 13.43 -7.93
N PRO A 251 1.57 13.50 -8.89
CA PRO A 251 1.28 13.21 -10.30
C PRO A 251 1.18 11.70 -10.56
N VAL A 252 2.04 10.90 -9.93
CA VAL A 252 2.14 9.45 -10.06
C VAL A 252 2.68 8.83 -8.78
N GLY A 253 2.39 7.54 -8.60
CA GLY A 253 2.70 6.85 -7.36
C GLY A 253 3.06 5.38 -7.51
N ILE A 254 3.67 4.81 -6.47
CA ILE A 254 4.00 3.39 -6.39
C ILE A 254 3.23 2.72 -5.27
N GLY A 255 2.41 1.74 -5.64
CA GLY A 255 1.70 0.85 -4.72
C GLY A 255 2.28 -0.55 -4.68
N THR A 256 1.65 -1.40 -3.86
CA THR A 256 1.93 -2.84 -3.83
C THR A 256 0.64 -3.64 -3.89
N ASP A 257 0.66 -4.80 -4.54
CA ASP A 257 -0.54 -5.62 -4.81
C ASP A 257 -0.20 -7.11 -4.76
N LEU A 258 -0.77 -7.77 -3.74
CA LEU A 258 -0.81 -9.23 -3.63
C LEU A 258 -2.18 -9.76 -4.10
N ALA A 259 -3.26 -9.11 -3.68
CA ALA A 259 -4.64 -9.58 -3.87
C ALA A 259 -5.61 -8.47 -4.32
N GLY A 260 -5.09 -7.35 -4.83
CA GLY A 260 -5.91 -6.21 -5.29
C GLY A 260 -5.40 -4.86 -4.82
N SER A 261 -4.34 -4.80 -4.03
CA SER A 261 -3.98 -3.60 -3.27
C SER A 261 -3.46 -2.40 -4.07
N ILE A 262 -3.26 -2.52 -5.37
CA ILE A 262 -3.11 -1.38 -6.31
C ILE A 262 -4.46 -1.12 -6.99
N ARG A 263 -5.09 -2.18 -7.50
CA ARG A 263 -6.29 -2.10 -8.34
C ARG A 263 -7.52 -1.60 -7.60
N ILE A 264 -7.75 -2.06 -6.37
CA ILE A 264 -8.90 -1.70 -5.54
C ILE A 264 -8.89 -0.21 -5.18
N PRO A 265 -7.84 0.35 -4.54
CA PRO A 265 -7.82 1.78 -4.26
C PRO A 265 -7.79 2.62 -5.54
N SER A 266 -7.23 2.11 -6.65
CA SER A 266 -7.32 2.81 -7.93
C SER A 266 -8.77 2.96 -8.39
N VAL A 267 -9.55 1.88 -8.40
CA VAL A 267 -10.97 1.93 -8.80
C VAL A 267 -11.79 2.80 -7.85
N PHE A 268 -11.59 2.65 -6.53
CA PHE A 268 -12.39 3.37 -5.54
C PHE A 268 -12.12 4.87 -5.54
N CYS A 269 -10.87 5.28 -5.76
CA CYS A 269 -10.48 6.69 -5.80
C CYS A 269 -10.50 7.31 -7.21
N GLY A 270 -11.02 6.62 -8.24
CA GLY A 270 -11.15 7.17 -9.59
C GLY A 270 -9.82 7.33 -10.34
N LEU A 271 -8.92 6.36 -10.17
CA LEU A 271 -7.57 6.32 -10.71
C LEU A 271 -7.38 5.08 -11.60
N VAL A 272 -6.21 5.01 -12.22
CA VAL A 272 -5.72 3.82 -12.90
C VAL A 272 -4.53 3.23 -12.15
N GLY A 273 -4.46 1.90 -12.10
CA GLY A 273 -3.38 1.20 -11.43
C GLY A 273 -3.06 -0.12 -12.12
N LEU A 274 -1.78 -0.43 -12.24
CA LEU A 274 -1.30 -1.65 -12.86
C LEU A 274 -0.66 -2.55 -11.80
N LYS A 275 -1.15 -3.78 -11.68
CA LYS A 275 -0.40 -4.86 -11.03
C LYS A 275 0.35 -5.63 -12.12
N PRO A 276 1.68 -5.46 -12.27
CA PRO A 276 2.45 -6.19 -13.26
C PRO A 276 2.45 -7.70 -13.00
N THR A 277 3.02 -8.45 -13.93
CA THR A 277 3.42 -9.83 -13.68
C THR A 277 4.39 -9.90 -12.50
N THR A 278 4.27 -10.93 -11.68
CA THR A 278 5.21 -11.20 -10.59
C THR A 278 6.66 -11.17 -11.09
N ASN A 279 7.56 -10.56 -10.31
CA ASN A 279 8.96 -10.32 -10.66
C ASN A 279 9.19 -9.47 -11.92
N ARG A 280 8.20 -8.78 -12.49
CA ARG A 280 8.45 -7.80 -13.56
C ARG A 280 9.13 -6.53 -13.04
N ILE A 281 8.80 -6.16 -11.81
CA ILE A 281 9.43 -5.08 -11.05
C ILE A 281 10.01 -5.71 -9.78
N SER A 282 11.21 -5.28 -9.38
CA SER A 282 11.86 -5.78 -8.17
C SER A 282 11.01 -5.48 -6.92
N SER A 283 10.87 -6.46 -6.04
CA SER A 283 10.33 -6.27 -4.69
C SER A 283 11.44 -6.28 -3.63
N LYS A 284 12.71 -6.20 -4.04
CA LYS A 284 13.87 -6.26 -3.14
C LYS A 284 13.88 -5.03 -2.23
N GLY A 285 13.81 -5.28 -0.92
CA GLY A 285 13.73 -4.23 0.10
C GLY A 285 12.31 -3.70 0.34
N VAL A 286 11.27 -4.20 -0.35
CA VAL A 286 9.89 -3.91 0.02
C VAL A 286 9.53 -4.68 1.28
N GLY A 287 8.92 -4.01 2.25
CA GLY A 287 8.52 -4.59 3.52
C GLY A 287 7.49 -5.71 3.35
N GLY A 288 7.51 -6.68 4.27
CA GLY A 288 6.47 -7.69 4.43
C GLY A 288 5.94 -7.77 5.86
N ILE A 289 4.73 -8.34 6.01
CA ILE A 289 4.19 -8.80 7.29
C ILE A 289 4.10 -10.34 7.21
N GLY A 290 4.62 -11.05 8.22
CA GLY A 290 4.68 -12.52 8.22
C GLY A 290 6.04 -13.12 7.87
N HIS A 291 6.11 -14.46 7.85
CA HIS A 291 7.34 -15.18 7.54
C HIS A 291 7.92 -14.75 6.19
N LYS A 292 9.23 -14.47 6.17
CA LYS A 292 10.00 -13.90 5.04
C LYS A 292 9.98 -14.71 3.73
N LYS A 293 9.17 -15.79 3.61
CA LYS A 293 9.28 -16.80 2.54
C LYS A 293 7.97 -17.57 2.24
N SER A 294 6.79 -16.94 2.18
CA SER A 294 5.70 -17.60 1.45
C SER A 294 6.04 -17.58 -0.04
N ILE A 295 6.55 -18.70 -0.55
CA ILE A 295 6.97 -18.86 -1.96
C ILE A 295 5.76 -18.93 -2.92
N LEU A 296 4.54 -19.07 -2.37
CA LEU A 296 3.33 -19.41 -3.12
C LEU A 296 2.71 -18.20 -3.82
N LEU A 297 2.68 -17.04 -3.15
CA LEU A 297 2.15 -15.79 -3.71
C LEU A 297 3.09 -14.64 -3.35
N ARG A 298 3.60 -13.97 -4.38
CA ARG A 298 4.53 -12.85 -4.23
C ARG A 298 3.82 -11.53 -4.45
N VAL A 299 4.15 -10.55 -3.60
CA VAL A 299 3.69 -9.18 -3.78
C VAL A 299 4.28 -8.60 -5.07
N CYS A 300 3.45 -7.90 -5.83
CA CYS A 300 3.88 -7.13 -6.98
C CYS A 300 3.99 -5.65 -6.57
N VAL A 301 5.07 -4.99 -6.98
CA VAL A 301 5.17 -3.53 -6.96
C VAL A 301 4.64 -3.01 -8.29
N GLY A 302 3.91 -1.89 -8.29
CA GLY A 302 3.35 -1.37 -9.54
C GLY A 302 2.92 0.09 -9.47
N PRO A 303 2.73 0.70 -10.65
CA PRO A 303 2.42 2.11 -10.78
C PRO A 303 0.93 2.40 -10.55
N MET A 304 0.65 3.58 -9.99
CA MET A 304 -0.66 4.20 -9.81
C MET A 304 -0.62 5.64 -10.34
N GLY A 305 -1.74 6.13 -10.87
CA GLY A 305 -1.81 7.45 -11.49
C GLY A 305 -3.20 7.78 -12.02
N ARG A 306 -3.34 8.92 -12.70
CA ARG A 306 -4.64 9.37 -13.24
C ARG A 306 -4.90 8.91 -14.67
N ARG A 307 -3.84 8.62 -15.44
CA ARG A 307 -3.94 8.19 -16.85
C ARG A 307 -3.07 6.98 -17.14
N VAL A 308 -3.47 6.17 -18.12
CA VAL A 308 -2.75 4.95 -18.53
C VAL A 308 -1.32 5.29 -19.00
N ASP A 309 -1.15 6.39 -19.73
CA ASP A 309 0.16 6.86 -20.20
C ASP A 309 1.11 7.21 -19.04
N ASP A 310 0.58 7.68 -17.92
CA ASP A 310 1.39 8.01 -16.74
C ASP A 310 2.00 6.74 -16.12
N LEU A 311 1.23 5.64 -16.08
CA LEU A 311 1.74 4.35 -15.64
C LEU A 311 2.81 3.84 -16.60
N ALA A 312 2.63 4.02 -17.91
CA ALA A 312 3.62 3.60 -18.91
C ALA A 312 4.96 4.33 -18.71
N LYS A 313 4.93 5.64 -18.43
CA LYS A 313 6.13 6.42 -18.09
C LYS A 313 6.82 5.93 -16.83
N LEU A 314 6.05 5.59 -15.78
CA LEU A 314 6.61 5.05 -14.55
C LEU A 314 7.20 3.64 -14.78
N MET A 315 6.55 2.79 -15.58
CA MET A 315 7.09 1.49 -15.99
C MET A 315 8.39 1.65 -16.77
N ARG A 316 8.49 2.58 -17.73
CA ARG A 316 9.74 2.86 -18.46
C ARG A 316 10.88 3.27 -17.53
N THR A 317 10.57 4.14 -16.57
CA THR A 317 11.53 4.65 -15.57
C THR A 317 12.04 3.51 -14.67
N LEU A 318 11.24 2.48 -14.40
CA LEU A 318 11.68 1.35 -13.56
C LEU A 318 12.37 0.23 -14.35
N LEU A 319 11.93 -0.05 -15.57
CA LEU A 319 12.44 -1.14 -16.40
C LEU A 319 13.72 -0.74 -17.13
N THR A 320 14.77 -0.43 -16.37
CA THR A 320 16.09 -0.05 -16.89
C THR A 320 17.18 -1.03 -16.44
N THR A 321 18.35 -0.94 -17.08
CA THR A 321 19.52 -1.75 -16.72
C THR A 321 19.90 -1.60 -15.25
N LYS A 322 19.67 -0.41 -14.65
CA LYS A 322 19.93 -0.16 -13.22
C LYS A 322 19.15 -1.12 -12.33
N MET A 323 17.85 -1.29 -12.56
CA MET A 323 17.02 -2.20 -11.76
C MET A 323 17.49 -3.65 -11.89
N PHE A 324 17.81 -4.08 -13.11
CA PHE A 324 18.23 -5.45 -13.40
C PHE A 324 19.60 -5.79 -12.78
N GLN A 325 20.53 -4.82 -12.72
CA GLN A 325 21.81 -4.97 -12.02
C GLN A 325 21.63 -5.07 -10.49
N MET A 326 20.69 -4.30 -9.94
CA MET A 326 20.42 -4.28 -8.51
C MET A 326 19.70 -5.54 -8.01
N ASP A 327 18.86 -6.13 -8.84
CA ASP A 327 18.12 -7.35 -8.54
C ASP A 327 18.18 -8.36 -9.71
N PRO A 328 19.20 -9.24 -9.74
CA PRO A 328 19.38 -10.20 -10.83
C PRO A 328 18.31 -11.30 -10.86
N TYR A 329 17.39 -11.36 -9.89
CA TYR A 329 16.24 -12.27 -9.92
C TYR A 329 15.07 -11.73 -10.78
N VAL A 330 15.14 -10.46 -11.21
CA VAL A 330 14.19 -9.86 -12.14
C VAL A 330 14.65 -10.11 -13.58
N PRO A 331 13.81 -10.69 -14.45
CA PRO A 331 14.15 -10.84 -15.87
C PRO A 331 14.44 -9.47 -16.50
N PRO A 332 15.55 -9.30 -17.23
CA PRO A 332 15.97 -8.00 -17.79
C PRO A 332 15.15 -7.61 -19.03
N LEU A 333 13.84 -7.47 -18.87
CA LEU A 333 12.89 -7.15 -19.92
C LEU A 333 12.56 -5.66 -19.88
N LEU A 334 13.22 -4.88 -20.74
CA LEU A 334 12.96 -3.46 -20.96
C LEU A 334 11.48 -3.22 -21.33
N PHE A 335 11.03 -1.98 -21.14
CA PHE A 335 9.73 -1.56 -21.65
C PHE A 335 9.72 -1.61 -23.18
N ASN A 336 8.62 -2.11 -23.77
CA ASN A 336 8.48 -2.22 -25.22
C ASN A 336 7.45 -1.21 -25.72
N ASP A 337 7.95 -0.11 -26.29
CA ASP A 337 7.12 0.98 -26.80
C ASP A 337 6.27 0.58 -28.01
N MET A 338 6.74 -0.33 -28.86
CA MET A 338 5.97 -0.78 -30.02
C MET A 338 4.73 -1.58 -29.60
N ILE A 339 4.89 -2.47 -28.61
CA ILE A 339 3.77 -3.22 -28.02
C ILE A 339 2.81 -2.26 -27.32
N TYR A 340 3.32 -1.29 -26.55
CA TYR A 340 2.48 -0.31 -25.86
C TYR A 340 1.66 0.54 -26.85
N ALA A 341 2.30 1.03 -27.91
CA ALA A 341 1.65 1.81 -28.96
C ALA A 341 0.69 0.98 -29.83
N GLY A 342 0.70 -0.35 -29.70
CA GLY A 342 -0.18 -1.25 -30.45
C GLY A 342 0.15 -1.35 -31.94
N ILE A 343 1.36 -0.96 -32.35
CA ILE A 343 1.79 -0.90 -33.76
C ILE A 343 1.65 -2.27 -34.43
N ASP A 344 2.12 -3.32 -33.76
CA ASP A 344 2.13 -4.68 -34.32
C ASP A 344 0.76 -5.37 -34.27
N LYS A 345 -0.16 -4.87 -33.44
CA LYS A 345 -1.46 -5.51 -33.21
C LYS A 345 -2.56 -4.47 -32.97
N PRO A 346 -2.96 -3.72 -34.02
CA PRO A 346 -3.95 -2.66 -33.91
C PRO A 346 -5.36 -3.20 -33.57
N LYS A 347 -5.65 -4.46 -33.92
CA LYS A 347 -6.89 -5.16 -33.56
C LYS A 347 -6.60 -6.27 -32.57
N LEU A 348 -7.37 -6.30 -31.49
CA LEU A 348 -7.17 -7.20 -30.36
C LEU A 348 -8.31 -8.22 -30.32
N THR A 349 -8.00 -9.43 -29.85
CA THR A 349 -9.01 -10.39 -29.40
C THR A 349 -9.07 -10.29 -27.88
N ILE A 350 -10.22 -9.92 -27.35
CA ILE A 350 -10.42 -9.58 -25.95
C ILE A 350 -11.49 -10.51 -25.37
N GLY A 351 -11.08 -11.36 -24.43
CA GLY A 351 -12.00 -12.14 -23.60
C GLY A 351 -12.64 -11.24 -22.54
N TYR A 352 -13.95 -11.34 -22.33
CA TYR A 352 -14.66 -10.57 -21.30
C TYR A 352 -15.64 -11.43 -20.50
N TYR A 353 -15.89 -11.04 -19.26
CA TYR A 353 -16.96 -11.55 -18.40
C TYR A 353 -17.58 -10.39 -17.63
N VAL A 354 -18.88 -10.48 -17.39
CA VAL A 354 -19.67 -9.41 -16.74
C VAL A 354 -19.84 -9.67 -15.24
N THR A 355 -19.87 -10.94 -14.87
CA THR A 355 -19.92 -11.42 -13.48
C THR A 355 -19.27 -12.80 -13.43
N LEU A 356 -18.89 -13.22 -12.23
CA LEU A 356 -18.47 -14.57 -11.96
C LEU A 356 -19.67 -15.30 -11.35
N GLU A 357 -20.18 -16.31 -12.04
CA GLU A 357 -21.34 -17.09 -11.60
C GLU A 357 -20.88 -18.18 -10.62
N ASP A 358 -20.69 -17.80 -9.36
CA ASP A 358 -20.41 -18.74 -8.26
C ASP A 358 -20.99 -18.19 -6.93
N PRO A 359 -21.79 -18.96 -6.18
CA PRO A 359 -22.38 -18.52 -4.91
C PRO A 359 -21.38 -18.07 -3.84
N LEU A 360 -20.11 -18.49 -3.93
CA LEU A 360 -19.05 -18.16 -2.97
C LEU A 360 -18.15 -17.01 -3.44
N ILE A 361 -18.39 -16.47 -4.64
CA ILE A 361 -17.69 -15.32 -5.18
C ILE A 361 -18.62 -14.12 -5.16
N ILE A 362 -18.08 -12.95 -4.81
CA ILE A 362 -18.85 -11.70 -4.77
C ILE A 362 -19.40 -11.42 -6.16
N THR A 363 -20.73 -11.41 -6.25
CA THR A 363 -21.44 -11.10 -7.48
C THR A 363 -21.23 -9.62 -7.84
N SER A 364 -20.93 -9.34 -9.12
CA SER A 364 -20.73 -7.96 -9.56
C SER A 364 -22.03 -7.16 -9.45
N VAL A 365 -21.96 -5.97 -8.85
CA VAL A 365 -23.10 -5.06 -8.71
C VAL A 365 -23.56 -4.50 -10.07
N PRO A 366 -24.83 -4.05 -10.21
CA PRO A 366 -25.38 -3.59 -11.49
C PRO A 366 -24.56 -2.50 -12.18
N SER A 367 -24.00 -1.55 -11.42
CA SER A 367 -23.14 -0.48 -11.96
C SER A 367 -21.87 -1.01 -12.62
N VAL A 368 -21.20 -2.00 -12.01
CA VAL A 368 -20.01 -2.64 -12.57
C VAL A 368 -20.35 -3.41 -13.84
N ARG A 369 -21.44 -4.18 -13.82
CA ARG A 369 -21.90 -4.94 -14.99
C ARG A 369 -22.17 -4.03 -16.18
N ARG A 370 -22.84 -2.90 -15.93
CA ARG A 370 -23.14 -1.88 -16.94
C ARG A 370 -21.85 -1.32 -17.56
N ILE A 371 -20.89 -0.90 -16.75
CA ILE A 371 -19.63 -0.30 -17.24
C ILE A 371 -18.81 -1.31 -18.07
N VAL A 372 -18.79 -2.59 -17.68
CA VAL A 372 -18.13 -3.63 -18.48
C VAL A 372 -18.80 -3.78 -19.85
N ASN A 373 -20.13 -3.84 -19.90
CA ASN A 373 -20.86 -3.95 -21.17
C ASN A 373 -20.64 -2.72 -22.07
N GLU A 374 -20.74 -1.51 -21.50
CA GLU A 374 -20.43 -0.26 -22.22
C GLU A 374 -19.00 -0.27 -22.79
N SER A 375 -18.02 -0.75 -22.01
CA SER A 375 -16.64 -0.88 -22.46
C SER A 375 -16.47 -1.89 -23.60
N VAL A 376 -17.18 -3.03 -23.53
CA VAL A 376 -17.20 -4.05 -24.59
C VAL A 376 -17.77 -3.47 -25.88
N ASP A 377 -18.85 -2.70 -25.81
CA ASP A 377 -19.47 -2.08 -26.98
C ASP A 377 -18.56 -1.03 -27.61
N ILE A 378 -17.93 -0.18 -26.79
CA ILE A 378 -16.94 0.81 -27.23
C ILE A 378 -15.76 0.11 -27.95
N LEU A 379 -15.24 -0.97 -27.38
CA LEU A 379 -14.13 -1.73 -27.98
C LEU A 379 -14.55 -2.43 -29.29
N ARG A 380 -15.78 -2.95 -29.35
CA ARG A 380 -16.32 -3.57 -30.57
C ARG A 380 -16.47 -2.53 -31.69
N GLN A 381 -16.98 -1.34 -31.37
CA GLN A 381 -17.10 -0.22 -32.33
C GLN A 381 -15.74 0.23 -32.86
N ARG A 382 -14.67 0.11 -32.06
CA ARG A 382 -13.28 0.36 -32.50
C ARG A 382 -12.66 -0.78 -33.32
N GLY A 383 -13.42 -1.83 -33.62
CA GLY A 383 -12.99 -2.93 -34.50
C GLY A 383 -12.18 -4.04 -33.82
N HIS A 384 -12.19 -4.10 -32.48
CA HIS A 384 -11.64 -5.25 -31.74
C HIS A 384 -12.63 -6.44 -31.78
N ILE A 385 -12.12 -7.65 -31.56
CA ILE A 385 -12.90 -8.88 -31.46
C ILE A 385 -13.16 -9.18 -29.98
N LEU A 386 -14.43 -9.20 -29.57
CA LEU A 386 -14.84 -9.37 -28.17
C LEU A 386 -15.51 -10.73 -28.00
N LEU A 387 -14.97 -11.59 -27.15
CA LEU A 387 -15.46 -12.95 -26.92
C LEU A 387 -15.84 -13.14 -25.45
N PRO A 388 -17.02 -13.69 -25.14
CA PRO A 388 -17.31 -14.15 -23.78
C PRO A 388 -16.24 -15.15 -23.32
N PHE A 389 -15.74 -14.98 -22.10
CA PHE A 389 -14.70 -15.83 -21.52
C PHE A 389 -15.03 -16.15 -20.07
N HIS A 390 -14.98 -17.44 -19.71
CA HIS A 390 -15.18 -17.88 -18.34
C HIS A 390 -13.86 -18.41 -17.78
N PRO A 391 -13.26 -17.73 -16.79
CA PRO A 391 -12.05 -18.24 -16.15
C PRO A 391 -12.35 -19.61 -15.49
N PRO A 392 -11.49 -20.62 -15.67
CA PRO A 392 -11.72 -21.94 -15.10
C PRO A 392 -11.48 -21.95 -13.59
N ASN A 393 -12.28 -22.74 -12.85
CA ASN A 393 -12.05 -23.11 -11.44
C ASN A 393 -11.81 -21.94 -10.47
N ILE A 394 -12.57 -20.84 -10.61
CA ILE A 394 -12.39 -19.60 -9.84
C ILE A 394 -12.49 -19.83 -8.33
N LYS A 395 -13.48 -20.60 -7.87
CA LYS A 395 -13.63 -20.97 -6.46
C LYS A 395 -12.38 -21.62 -5.92
N TRP A 396 -11.85 -22.61 -6.65
CA TRP A 396 -10.64 -23.33 -6.23
C TRP A 396 -9.43 -22.40 -6.18
N ALA A 397 -9.26 -21.52 -7.18
CA ALA A 397 -8.20 -20.52 -7.20
C ALA A 397 -8.31 -19.54 -6.00
N TYR A 398 -9.52 -19.09 -5.67
CA TYR A 398 -9.78 -18.22 -4.52
C TYR A 398 -9.44 -18.94 -3.20
N GLU A 399 -9.97 -20.14 -2.99
CA GLU A 399 -9.71 -20.94 -1.78
C GLU A 399 -8.23 -21.24 -1.59
N LEU A 400 -7.52 -21.61 -2.67
CA LEU A 400 -6.07 -21.81 -2.63
C LEU A 400 -5.33 -20.52 -2.32
N GLY A 401 -5.75 -19.40 -2.91
CA GLY A 401 -5.17 -18.08 -2.63
C GLY A 401 -5.28 -17.71 -1.16
N MET A 402 -6.47 -17.89 -0.57
CA MET A 402 -6.71 -17.62 0.86
C MET A 402 -5.87 -18.52 1.78
N LYS A 403 -5.74 -19.81 1.44
CA LYS A 403 -4.85 -20.74 2.15
C LYS A 403 -3.39 -20.33 2.04
N ALA A 404 -2.93 -19.91 0.86
CA ALA A 404 -1.56 -19.49 0.60
C ALA A 404 -1.16 -18.21 1.37
N ILE A 405 -2.12 -17.30 1.60
CA ILE A 405 -1.91 -16.09 2.41
C ILE A 405 -1.90 -16.42 3.91
N SER A 406 -2.59 -17.50 4.32
CA SER A 406 -2.80 -17.88 5.74
C SER A 406 -2.05 -19.16 6.13
N VAL A 407 -0.92 -19.47 5.49
CA VAL A 407 -0.20 -20.75 5.67
C VAL A 407 0.23 -21.05 7.11
N ASP A 408 0.49 -20.01 7.90
CA ASP A 408 0.87 -20.10 9.31
C ASP A 408 -0.34 -19.95 10.24
N THR A 409 -1.55 -20.19 9.74
CA THR A 409 -2.82 -19.93 10.43
C THR A 409 -2.99 -18.47 10.87
N LYS A 410 -2.34 -17.54 10.17
CA LYS A 410 -2.28 -16.09 10.47
C LYS A 410 -1.57 -15.77 11.79
N TYR A 411 -0.79 -16.70 12.32
CA TYR A 411 -0.10 -16.55 13.61
C TYR A 411 0.74 -15.26 13.67
N HIS A 412 1.56 -14.98 12.66
CA HIS A 412 2.42 -13.79 12.67
C HIS A 412 1.62 -12.48 12.56
N VAL A 413 0.50 -12.50 11.85
CA VAL A 413 -0.40 -11.34 11.76
C VAL A 413 -1.04 -11.09 13.13
N GLN A 414 -1.55 -12.15 13.77
CA GLN A 414 -2.12 -12.07 15.13
C GLN A 414 -1.09 -11.61 16.16
N GLU A 415 0.14 -12.11 16.08
CA GLU A 415 1.25 -11.68 16.94
C GLU A 415 1.58 -10.20 16.73
N ALA A 416 1.61 -9.76 15.48
CA ALA A 416 1.87 -8.35 15.13
C ALA A 416 0.77 -7.41 15.64
N LEU A 417 -0.48 -7.89 15.69
CA LEU A 417 -1.65 -7.16 16.18
C LEU A 417 -1.79 -7.20 17.72
N PHE A 418 -0.94 -7.93 18.43
CA PHE A 418 -1.07 -8.06 19.89
C PHE A 418 -0.96 -6.69 20.60
N ALA A 419 -2.07 -6.29 21.24
CA ALA A 419 -2.27 -5.01 21.92
C ALA A 419 -2.27 -3.75 21.01
N GLU A 420 -2.31 -3.93 19.69
CA GLU A 420 -2.59 -2.86 18.74
C GLU A 420 -4.08 -2.45 18.82
N PRO A 421 -4.42 -1.21 18.49
CA PRO A 421 -5.81 -0.84 18.24
C PRO A 421 -6.31 -1.57 16.99
N LEU A 422 -7.50 -2.14 17.11
CA LEU A 422 -8.21 -2.86 16.04
C LEU A 422 -9.53 -2.14 15.78
N ASN A 423 -9.99 -2.19 14.54
CA ASN A 423 -11.31 -1.75 14.11
C ASN A 423 -12.03 -2.95 13.46
N GLU A 424 -13.27 -2.75 13.00
CA GLU A 424 -14.09 -3.80 12.38
C GLU A 424 -13.55 -4.33 11.04
N HIS A 425 -12.64 -3.60 10.39
CA HIS A 425 -11.98 -3.93 9.13
C HIS A 425 -10.54 -4.47 9.28
N THR A 426 -10.03 -4.68 10.51
CA THR A 426 -8.67 -5.19 10.80
C THR A 426 -8.64 -6.68 11.11
#